data_AF-A0A5B0Q2M1-F1
#
_entry.id   AF-A0A5B0Q2M1-F1
#
_cell.length_a   1.000
_cell.length_b   1.000
_cell.length_c   1.000
_cell.angle_alpha   90.00
_cell.angle_beta   90.00
_cell.angle_gamma   90.00
#
_symmetry.space_group_name_H-M   'P 1'
#
loop_
_entity.id
_entity.type
_entity.pdbx_description
1 polymer ?
#
loop_
_entity_poly.entity_id
_entity_poly.type
_entity_poly.pdbx_seq_one_letter_code
_entity_poly.pdbx_strand_id
1 'polypeptide(L)'
;MMLAFKPTFLFAVTCLLSAPMVNGSPGMEPAGSVCTHLIRRPVYGDFPCQATYNCHSGYEHQCGHLLAGEAQQCGNCKDVFSIRAWVTCPYGNHPVRPCAYHDQQVGTRRKRGDQD
;
A
#
# COMPACT_ATOMS: atom_id res chain seq x y z
N MET A 1 -42.03 -17.53 -52.25
CA MET A 1 -41.83 -16.89 -50.92
C MET A 1 -40.49 -16.15 -50.97
N MET A 2 -40.46 -14.88 -50.60
CA MET A 2 -39.41 -13.88 -50.86
C MET A 2 -38.00 -14.23 -50.33
N LEU A 3 -36.96 -13.80 -51.09
CA LEU A 3 -35.57 -13.69 -50.67
C LEU A 3 -35.37 -12.54 -49.64
N ALA A 4 -34.38 -12.65 -48.74
CA ALA A 4 -33.31 -11.63 -48.57
C ALA A 4 -32.33 -11.91 -47.40
N PHE A 5 -31.04 -11.84 -47.74
CA PHE A 5 -29.90 -11.17 -47.06
C PHE A 5 -29.61 -11.36 -45.54
N LYS A 6 -28.44 -11.97 -45.27
CA LYS A 6 -27.31 -11.64 -44.32
C LYS A 6 -27.40 -10.29 -43.54
N PRO A 7 -26.55 -10.01 -42.50
CA PRO A 7 -25.57 -10.81 -41.72
C PRO A 7 -25.56 -10.48 -40.18
N THR A 8 -24.51 -10.91 -39.45
CA THR A 8 -23.94 -10.27 -38.21
C THR A 8 -24.82 -10.26 -36.94
N PHE A 9 -24.38 -10.21 -35.68
CA PHE A 9 -23.11 -10.15 -34.95
C PHE A 9 -23.45 -10.45 -33.47
N LEU A 10 -22.44 -10.95 -32.72
CA LEU A 10 -22.12 -10.78 -31.29
C LEU A 10 -23.15 -10.19 -30.30
N PHE A 11 -23.14 -10.73 -29.07
CA PHE A 11 -22.86 -10.05 -27.79
C PHE A 11 -23.43 -10.93 -26.66
N ALA A 12 -22.61 -11.82 -26.10
CA ALA A 12 -21.77 -11.56 -24.94
C ALA A 12 -22.59 -11.26 -23.67
N VAL A 13 -22.55 -12.26 -22.78
CA VAL A 13 -22.90 -12.29 -21.36
C VAL A 13 -22.82 -10.91 -20.69
N THR A 14 -23.98 -10.30 -20.43
CA THR A 14 -24.10 -9.16 -19.51
C THR A 14 -24.73 -9.64 -18.21
N CYS A 15 -23.90 -9.97 -17.23
CA CYS A 15 -24.23 -9.94 -15.79
C CYS A 15 -22.93 -9.79 -14.96
N LEU A 16 -22.10 -8.82 -15.31
CA LEU A 16 -21.15 -8.22 -14.38
C LEU A 16 -21.82 -6.96 -13.85
N LEU A 17 -22.24 -6.93 -12.58
CA LEU A 17 -22.37 -5.70 -11.78
C LEU A 17 -22.78 -6.05 -10.34
N SER A 18 -21.78 -6.46 -9.57
CA SER A 18 -21.73 -6.19 -8.13
C SER A 18 -20.30 -6.38 -7.64
N ALA A 19 -19.40 -5.49 -8.10
CA ALA A 19 -18.18 -5.24 -7.36
C ALA A 19 -18.60 -4.50 -6.07
N PRO A 20 -18.35 -5.04 -4.86
CA PRO A 20 -18.47 -4.23 -3.67
C PRO A 20 -17.45 -3.10 -3.81
N MET A 21 -17.95 -1.87 -3.74
CA MET A 21 -17.19 -0.65 -3.50
C MET A 21 -16.38 -0.84 -2.21
N VAL A 22 -15.19 -1.41 -2.34
CA VAL A 22 -14.14 -1.27 -1.34
C VAL A 22 -13.86 0.23 -1.29
N ASN A 23 -14.29 0.87 -0.22
CA ASN A 23 -13.81 2.20 0.14
C ASN A 23 -12.40 2.02 0.70
N GLY A 24 -11.51 1.54 -0.16
CA GLY A 24 -10.10 1.51 0.09
C GLY A 24 -9.61 2.90 -0.26
N SER A 25 -9.19 3.66 0.76
CA SER A 25 -8.09 4.59 0.55
C SER A 25 -7.06 3.88 -0.32
N PRO A 26 -6.45 4.55 -1.32
CA PRO A 26 -5.39 3.92 -2.10
C PRO A 26 -4.27 3.62 -1.13
N GLY A 27 -4.29 2.42 -0.56
CA GLY A 27 -3.10 1.78 -0.10
C GLY A 27 -2.24 1.77 -1.34
N MET A 28 -1.24 2.64 -1.35
CA MET A 28 0.00 2.21 -1.96
C MET A 28 0.35 0.93 -1.21
N GLU A 29 -0.17 -0.21 -1.70
CA GLU A 29 0.70 -1.36 -1.90
C GLU A 29 2.00 -0.72 -2.37
N PRO A 30 3.12 -0.85 -1.63
CA PRO A 30 4.38 -0.47 -2.24
C PRO A 30 4.32 -1.18 -3.57
N ALA A 31 4.36 -0.42 -4.67
CA ALA A 31 4.58 -0.97 -5.98
C ALA A 31 5.97 -1.58 -5.85
N GLY A 32 6.03 -2.76 -5.23
CA GLY A 32 7.19 -3.55 -5.02
C GLY A 32 7.62 -3.75 -6.43
N SER A 33 8.70 -3.09 -6.80
CA SER A 33 9.31 -3.24 -8.10
C SER A 33 9.48 -4.74 -8.26
N VAL A 34 8.57 -5.39 -8.99
CA VAL A 34 8.52 -6.85 -9.03
C VAL A 34 9.79 -7.25 -9.76
N CYS A 35 10.83 -7.56 -8.99
CA CYS A 35 12.13 -7.80 -9.55
C CYS A 35 12.02 -9.13 -10.31
N THR A 36 12.12 -9.09 -11.64
CA THR A 36 11.93 -10.23 -12.54
C THR A 36 13.09 -11.24 -12.49
N HIS A 37 14.15 -10.90 -11.75
CA HIS A 37 15.30 -11.78 -11.54
C HIS A 37 14.94 -13.03 -10.73
N LEU A 38 15.32 -14.19 -11.25
CA LEU A 38 15.01 -15.51 -10.69
C LEU A 38 15.88 -15.88 -9.48
N ILE A 39 17.16 -15.47 -9.47
CA ILE A 39 18.10 -15.89 -8.43
C ILE A 39 17.84 -15.09 -7.15
N ARG A 40 17.32 -15.79 -6.14
CA ARG A 40 16.93 -15.25 -4.84
C ARG A 40 17.58 -16.11 -3.75
N ARG A 41 17.95 -15.47 -2.63
CA ARG A 41 18.57 -16.13 -1.48
C ARG A 41 17.87 -15.70 -0.19
N PRO A 42 17.76 -16.59 0.81
CA PRO A 42 17.30 -16.20 2.12
C PRO A 42 18.26 -15.18 2.73
N VAL A 43 17.71 -14.18 3.40
CA VAL A 43 18.42 -13.19 4.21
C VAL A 43 17.73 -13.09 5.57
N TYR A 44 18.53 -12.85 6.59
CA TYR A 44 18.08 -12.76 7.98
C TYR A 44 18.47 -11.40 8.54
N GLY A 45 17.60 -10.81 9.35
CA GLY A 45 17.85 -9.52 9.95
C GLY A 45 16.57 -8.80 10.30
N ASP A 46 16.67 -7.47 10.33
CA ASP A 46 15.59 -6.58 10.72
C ASP A 46 14.86 -6.06 9.48
N PHE A 47 13.55 -6.31 9.43
CA PHE A 47 12.67 -5.91 8.33
C PHE A 47 11.55 -4.99 8.82
N PRO A 48 11.08 -4.05 8.00
CA PRO A 48 9.99 -3.18 8.41
C PRO A 48 8.72 -3.98 8.70
N CYS A 49 8.04 -3.61 9.78
CA CYS A 49 6.70 -4.10 10.06
C CYS A 49 5.78 -3.77 8.87
N GLN A 50 5.08 -4.80 8.37
CA GLN A 50 4.22 -4.71 7.20
C GLN A 50 2.83 -4.12 7.51
N ALA A 51 2.53 -3.82 8.77
CA ALA A 51 1.27 -3.21 9.16
C ALA A 51 1.29 -1.69 8.94
N THR A 52 0.10 -1.16 8.68
CA THR A 52 -0.16 0.26 8.53
C THR A 52 -0.88 0.83 9.76
N TYR A 53 -0.79 2.14 9.95
CA TYR A 53 -1.54 2.90 10.94
C TYR A 53 -2.11 4.15 10.27
N ASN A 54 -3.24 4.66 10.75
CA ASN A 54 -3.77 5.94 10.32
C ASN A 54 -3.23 7.07 11.19
N CYS A 55 -2.85 8.20 10.61
CA CYS A 55 -2.51 9.38 11.39
C CYS A 55 -3.75 10.15 11.84
N HIS A 56 -3.59 11.12 12.75
CA HIS A 56 -4.70 11.98 13.21
C HIS A 56 -5.40 12.71 12.05
N SER A 57 -4.68 13.01 10.97
CA SER A 57 -5.21 13.64 9.76
C SER A 57 -5.88 12.63 8.81
N GLY A 58 -6.00 11.36 9.19
CA GLY A 58 -6.70 10.31 8.44
C GLY A 58 -5.88 9.62 7.34
N TYR A 59 -4.58 9.92 7.20
CA TYR A 59 -3.72 9.29 6.19
C TYR A 59 -3.08 8.01 6.69
N GLU A 60 -2.98 7.01 5.82
CA GLU A 60 -2.32 5.74 6.10
C GLU A 60 -0.80 5.86 6.02
N HIS A 61 -0.10 5.23 6.96
CA HIS A 61 1.36 5.21 7.05
C HIS A 61 1.87 3.84 7.48
N GLN A 62 3.08 3.47 7.05
CA GLN A 62 3.74 2.25 7.51
C GLN A 62 4.21 2.39 8.97
N CYS A 63 4.08 1.32 9.77
CA CYS A 63 4.44 1.30 11.19
C CYS A 63 5.88 1.75 11.50
N GLY A 64 6.83 1.51 10.60
CA GLY A 64 8.22 1.94 10.72
C GLY A 64 9.04 1.17 11.78
N HIS A 65 8.41 0.36 12.63
CA HIS A 65 9.12 -0.52 13.56
C HIS A 65 9.80 -1.65 12.80
N LEU A 66 11.05 -1.96 13.15
CA LEU A 66 11.80 -3.05 12.56
C LEU A 66 11.59 -4.34 13.37
N LEU A 67 11.41 -5.46 12.69
CA LEU A 67 11.15 -6.77 13.26
C LEU A 67 12.20 -7.75 12.77
N ALA A 68 12.79 -8.50 13.71
CA ALA A 68 13.66 -9.61 13.38
C ALA A 68 12.87 -10.67 12.59
N GLY A 69 13.47 -11.16 11.50
CA GLY A 69 12.83 -12.11 10.63
C GLY A 69 13.73 -12.63 9.52
N GLU A 70 13.06 -13.24 8.56
CA GLU A 70 13.66 -13.70 7.31
C GLU A 70 12.95 -13.09 6.12
N ALA A 71 13.67 -12.92 5.03
CA ALA A 71 13.11 -12.55 3.76
C ALA A 71 13.87 -13.24 2.64
N GLN A 72 13.37 -13.12 1.43
CA GLN A 72 14.09 -13.51 0.25
C GLN A 72 14.61 -12.26 -0.45
N GLN A 73 15.89 -12.26 -0.79
CA GLN A 73 16.53 -11.15 -1.47
C GLN A 73 17.02 -11.58 -2.84
N CYS A 74 16.70 -10.78 -3.86
CA CYS A 74 17.30 -10.97 -5.17
C CYS A 74 18.82 -10.79 -5.12
N GLY A 75 19.56 -11.73 -5.70
CA GLY A 75 21.02 -11.65 -5.80
C GLY A 75 21.50 -10.42 -6.56
N ASN A 76 20.75 -9.98 -7.59
CA ASN A 76 21.12 -8.91 -8.51
C ASN A 76 20.66 -7.53 -8.03
N CYS A 77 19.34 -7.30 -7.96
CA CYS A 77 18.73 -5.99 -7.67
C CYS A 77 18.64 -5.67 -6.16
N LYS A 78 18.95 -6.65 -5.30
CA LYS A 78 18.78 -6.58 -3.83
C LYS A 78 17.35 -6.33 -3.34
N ASP A 79 16.37 -6.39 -4.24
CA ASP A 79 14.95 -6.35 -3.93
C ASP A 79 14.57 -7.44 -2.91
N VAL A 80 13.77 -7.07 -1.94
CA VAL A 80 13.39 -7.91 -0.79
C VAL A 80 11.91 -8.24 -0.90
N PHE A 81 11.58 -9.52 -0.81
CA PHE A 81 10.21 -10.02 -0.91
C PHE A 81 9.98 -11.16 0.09
N SER A 82 8.71 -11.53 0.29
CA SER A 82 8.31 -12.62 1.19
C SER A 82 8.89 -12.46 2.61
N ILE A 83 8.80 -11.24 3.16
CA ILE A 83 9.24 -10.95 4.53
C ILE A 83 8.36 -11.73 5.51
N ARG A 84 9.00 -12.48 6.39
CA ARG A 84 8.37 -13.20 7.50
C ARG A 84 9.02 -12.77 8.81
N ALA A 85 8.28 -12.02 9.61
CA ALA A 85 8.72 -11.65 10.96
C ALA A 85 8.60 -12.85 11.91
N TRP A 86 9.57 -13.01 12.80
CA TRP A 86 9.54 -14.04 13.86
C TRP A 86 8.90 -13.53 15.14
N VAL A 87 8.81 -12.22 15.30
CA VAL A 87 8.25 -11.54 16.46
C VAL A 87 7.07 -10.67 16.04
N THR A 88 6.11 -10.52 16.96
CA THR A 88 4.97 -9.63 16.77
C THR A 88 5.38 -8.19 16.99
N CYS A 89 4.78 -7.26 16.22
CA CYS A 89 5.00 -5.84 16.43
C CYS A 89 4.49 -5.40 17.82
N PRO A 90 5.28 -4.66 18.62
CA PRO A 90 4.87 -4.23 19.96
C PRO A 90 3.67 -3.27 19.95
N TYR A 91 3.40 -2.62 18.82
CA TYR A 91 2.23 -1.74 18.66
C TYR A 91 0.91 -2.49 18.45
N GLY A 92 0.94 -3.81 18.27
CA GLY A 92 -0.26 -4.65 18.16
C GLY A 92 -1.21 -4.17 17.07
N ASN A 93 -2.33 -3.56 17.46
CA ASN A 93 -3.39 -3.07 16.57
C ASN A 93 -3.07 -1.76 15.84
N HIS A 94 -1.84 -1.22 15.97
CA HIS A 94 -1.39 -0.02 15.24
C HIS A 94 -2.35 1.18 15.41
N PRO A 95 -2.48 1.70 16.64
CA PRO A 95 -3.42 2.77 16.96
C PRO A 95 -3.11 4.05 16.18
N VAL A 96 -4.13 4.89 16.05
CA VAL A 96 -3.98 6.22 15.45
C VAL A 96 -2.95 7.05 16.24
N ARG A 97 -2.01 7.69 15.53
CA ARG A 97 -0.92 8.48 16.14
C ARG A 97 -0.48 9.64 15.22
N PRO A 98 0.21 10.68 15.71
CA PRO A 98 0.63 11.79 14.86
C PRO A 98 1.68 11.36 13.82
N CYS A 99 1.77 12.09 12.70
CA CYS A 99 2.77 11.86 11.66
C CYS A 99 3.43 13.18 11.24
N ALA A 100 4.74 13.17 10.96
CA ALA A 100 5.48 14.40 10.63
C ALA A 100 5.04 15.07 9.32
N TYR A 101 4.37 14.33 8.43
CA TYR A 101 4.03 14.80 7.08
C TYR A 101 2.68 15.54 7.02
N HIS A 102 1.71 15.12 7.84
CA HIS A 102 0.34 15.66 7.80
C HIS A 102 -0.09 16.34 9.09
N ASP A 103 0.79 16.41 10.09
CA ASP A 103 0.60 17.21 11.31
C ASP A 103 1.00 18.68 11.07
N GLN A 104 0.65 19.21 9.90
CA GLN A 104 0.62 20.66 9.72
C GLN A 104 -0.57 21.15 10.52
N GLN A 105 -0.28 21.63 11.72
CA GLN A 105 -1.22 22.40 12.51
C GLN A 105 -1.82 23.49 11.62
N VAL A 106 -3.09 23.32 11.27
CA VAL A 106 -3.99 24.36 10.77
C VAL A 106 -4.11 25.40 11.90
N GLY A 107 -3.07 26.21 12.11
CA GLY A 107 -2.99 26.99 13.35
C GLY A 107 -1.79 27.92 13.51
N THR A 108 -0.66 27.75 12.83
CA THR A 108 0.43 28.73 12.93
C THR A 108 0.30 29.85 11.89
N ARG A 109 -0.80 30.63 12.01
CA ARG A 109 -0.77 32.04 11.58
C ARG A 109 0.27 32.72 12.47
N ARG A 110 1.53 32.70 12.06
CA ARG A 110 2.57 33.57 12.63
C ARG A 110 1.98 34.97 12.58
N LYS A 111 1.59 35.53 13.72
CA LYS A 111 1.41 36.98 13.86
C LYS A 111 2.78 37.57 13.56
N ARG A 112 2.99 37.95 12.31
CA ARG A 112 4.06 38.87 11.92
C ARG A 112 3.82 40.10 12.78
N GLY A 113 4.80 40.43 13.61
CA GLY A 113 4.74 41.54 14.54
C GLY A 113 4.26 42.80 13.84
N ASP A 114 3.26 43.41 14.43
CA ASP A 114 2.93 44.81 14.24
C ASP A 114 4.06 45.58 14.95
N GLN A 115 4.93 46.18 14.15
CA GLN A 115 5.82 47.24 14.60
C GLN A 115 5.00 48.53 14.56
N ASP A 116 4.83 49.16 15.73
CA ASP A 116 4.72 50.61 15.89
C ASP A 116 5.53 51.00 17.13
#